data_AF-A0A2G8TDG3-F1
#
_entry.id   AF-A0A2G8TDG3-F1
#
_cell.length_a   1.000
_cell.length_b   1.000
_cell.length_c   1.000
_cell.angle_alpha   90.00
_cell.angle_beta   90.00
_cell.angle_gamma   90.00
#
_symmetry.space_group_name_H-M   'P 1'
#
loop_
_entity.id
_entity.type
_entity.pdbx_description
1 polymer ?
#
loop_
_entity_poly.entity_id
_entity_poly.type
_entity_poly.pdbx_seq_one_letter_code
_entity_poly.pdbx_strand_id
1 'polypeptide(L)'
;MNTCIYDKSDKGREEIATRKHHLPARLRMLLVQIDGRHTRASLLAKLAAVGLGEADIDELLTQQFIVLVGGGPAVDDAPEHASAAPRLPASARARMLARTRDLAARRRESAQAGASAE
;
A
#
# COMPACT_ATOMS: atom_id res chain seq x y z
N MET A 1 -29.25 -13.14 4.92
CA MET A 1 -28.86 -11.77 5.29
C MET A 1 -27.44 -11.56 4.80
N ASN A 2 -27.24 -10.64 3.86
CA ASN A 2 -26.10 -10.54 2.94
C ASN A 2 -24.72 -10.70 3.61
N THR A 3 -24.19 -11.91 3.54
CA THR A 3 -22.83 -12.29 3.97
C THR A 3 -21.80 -11.87 2.93
N CYS A 4 -21.92 -10.65 2.39
CA CYS A 4 -20.95 -10.10 1.45
C CYS A 4 -19.64 -9.83 2.19
N ILE A 5 -18.54 -10.42 1.75
CA ILE A 5 -17.21 -10.24 2.34
C ILE A 5 -16.32 -9.57 1.29
N TYR A 6 -15.63 -8.50 1.68
CA TYR A 6 -14.70 -7.76 0.83
C TYR A 6 -13.26 -8.02 1.27
N ASP A 7 -12.37 -8.24 0.30
CA ASP A 7 -10.92 -8.35 0.51
C ASP A 7 -10.14 -7.30 -0.31
N LYS A 8 -8.91 -7.02 0.10
CA LYS A 8 -8.01 -6.09 -0.60
C LYS A 8 -7.47 -6.76 -1.87
N SER A 9 -7.68 -6.12 -3.02
CA SER A 9 -7.05 -6.54 -4.27
C SER A 9 -5.54 -6.26 -4.26
N ASP A 10 -4.80 -6.81 -5.22
CA ASP A 10 -3.38 -6.48 -5.42
C ASP A 10 -3.16 -4.97 -5.62
N LYS A 11 -4.06 -4.30 -6.34
CA LYS A 11 -4.03 -2.85 -6.53
C LYS A 11 -4.23 -2.09 -5.21
N GLY A 12 -5.15 -2.56 -4.37
CA GLY A 12 -5.34 -2.06 -3.01
C GLY A 12 -4.06 -2.18 -2.17
N ARG A 13 -3.41 -3.34 -2.19
CA ARG A 13 -2.16 -3.57 -1.44
C ARG A 13 -1.02 -2.70 -1.98
N GLU A 14 -0.90 -2.56 -3.30
CA GLU A 14 0.08 -1.68 -3.94
C GLU A 14 -0.12 -0.23 -3.49
N GLU A 15 -1.36 0.24 -3.40
CA GLU A 15 -1.66 1.60 -2.93
C GLU A 15 -1.26 1.84 -1.47
N ILE A 16 -1.51 0.87 -0.58
CA ILE A 16 -1.07 0.98 0.82
C ILE A 16 0.46 1.04 0.90
N ALA A 17 1.16 0.24 0.09
CA ALA A 17 2.61 0.15 0.10
C ALA A 17 3.31 1.35 -0.56
N THR A 18 2.77 1.85 -1.68
CA THR A 18 3.48 2.80 -2.57
C THR A 18 2.79 4.15 -2.73
N ARG A 19 1.50 4.27 -2.39
CA ARG A 19 0.67 5.48 -2.61
C ARG A 19 0.69 6.00 -4.06
N LYS A 20 0.82 5.08 -5.01
CA LYS A 20 1.04 5.36 -6.43
C LYS A 20 -0.24 5.75 -7.17
N HIS A 21 -1.39 5.30 -6.69
CA HIS A 21 -2.70 5.51 -7.30
C HIS A 21 -3.40 6.77 -6.78
N HIS A 22 -2.71 7.58 -5.97
CA HIS A 22 -3.19 8.85 -5.44
C HIS A 22 -4.56 8.75 -4.76
N LEU A 23 -4.78 7.64 -4.04
CA LEU A 23 -6.06 7.41 -3.38
C LEU A 23 -6.23 8.43 -2.25
N PRO A 24 -7.42 9.05 -2.10
CA PRO A 24 -7.71 9.94 -0.98
C PRO A 24 -7.37 9.27 0.35
N ALA A 25 -6.77 10.03 1.27
CA ALA A 25 -6.35 9.50 2.57
C ALA A 25 -7.50 8.79 3.32
N ARG A 26 -8.72 9.30 3.16
CA ARG A 26 -9.97 8.73 3.71
C ARG A 26 -10.27 7.32 3.17
N LEU A 27 -10.28 7.14 1.85
CA LEU A 27 -10.49 5.83 1.23
C LEU A 27 -9.32 4.87 1.52
N ARG A 28 -8.11 5.39 1.64
CA ARG A 28 -6.93 4.59 2.02
C ARG A 28 -7.05 4.06 3.44
N MET A 29 -7.57 4.86 4.38
CA MET A 29 -7.89 4.40 5.74
C MET A 29 -8.96 3.32 5.72
N LEU A 30 -10.02 3.49 4.93
CA LEU A 30 -11.03 2.45 4.71
C LEU A 30 -10.40 1.15 4.22
N LEU A 31 -9.52 1.24 3.22
CA LEU A 31 -8.85 0.08 2.64
C LEU A 31 -8.00 -0.69 3.66
N VAL A 32 -7.35 0.00 4.59
CA VAL A 32 -6.58 -0.65 5.68
C VAL A 32 -7.49 -1.52 6.55
N GLN A 33 -8.74 -1.09 6.81
CA GLN A 33 -9.70 -1.79 7.66
C GLN A 33 -10.37 -3.00 6.99
N ILE A 34 -10.19 -3.17 5.67
CA ILE A 34 -10.74 -4.29 4.91
C ILE A 34 -9.71 -5.41 4.96
N ASP A 35 -10.00 -6.48 5.69
CA ASP A 35 -9.08 -7.62 5.89
C ASP A 35 -9.67 -8.97 5.45
N GLY A 36 -10.79 -8.98 4.72
CA GLY A 36 -11.45 -10.23 4.29
C GLY A 36 -12.14 -11.01 5.40
N ARG A 37 -12.16 -10.48 6.63
CA ARG A 37 -12.72 -11.16 7.82
C ARG A 37 -14.09 -10.64 8.25
N HIS A 38 -14.46 -9.45 7.78
CA HIS A 38 -15.69 -8.78 8.20
C HIS A 38 -16.73 -8.79 7.09
N THR A 39 -17.98 -9.02 7.47
CA THR A 39 -19.12 -8.88 6.56
C THR A 39 -19.39 -7.40 6.26
N ARG A 40 -20.01 -7.12 5.12
CA ARG A 40 -20.44 -5.79 4.69
C ARG A 40 -21.17 -5.02 5.79
N ALA A 41 -22.11 -5.67 6.47
CA ALA A 41 -22.88 -5.04 7.55
C ALA A 41 -21.99 -4.66 8.76
N SER A 42 -21.08 -5.54 9.17
CA SER A 42 -20.15 -5.27 10.26
C SER A 42 -19.14 -4.17 9.88
N LEU A 43 -18.69 -4.18 8.62
CA LEU A 43 -17.80 -3.16 8.09
C LEU A 43 -18.49 -1.80 8.08
N LEU A 44 -19.69 -1.68 7.48
CA LEU A 44 -20.47 -0.44 7.47
C LEU A 44 -20.75 0.10 8.88
N ALA A 45 -21.10 -0.76 9.84
CA ALA A 45 -21.32 -0.34 11.22
C ALA A 45 -20.07 0.29 11.85
N LYS A 46 -18.88 -0.27 11.59
CA LYS A 46 -17.61 0.31 12.06
C LYS A 46 -17.26 1.63 11.37
N LEU A 47 -17.58 1.71 10.08
CA LEU A 47 -17.27 2.86 9.24
C LEU A 47 -18.19 4.05 9.48
N ALA A 48 -19.45 3.80 9.85
CA ALA A 48 -20.43 4.82 10.18
C ALA A 48 -19.93 5.78 11.28
N ALA A 49 -19.18 5.26 12.27
CA ALA A 49 -18.59 6.06 13.34
C ALA A 49 -17.53 7.07 12.83
N VAL A 50 -16.96 6.84 11.64
CA VAL A 50 -15.94 7.68 11.00
C VAL A 50 -16.54 8.49 9.84
N GLY A 51 -17.88 8.43 9.67
CA GLY A 51 -18.61 9.08 8.59
C GLY A 51 -18.45 8.40 7.22
N LEU A 52 -17.88 7.20 7.16
CA LEU A 52 -17.72 6.40 5.95
C LEU A 52 -18.94 5.49 5.74
N GLY A 53 -19.36 5.32 4.50
CA GLY A 53 -20.60 4.63 4.15
C GLY A 53 -20.50 3.73 2.93
N GLU A 54 -21.67 3.34 2.40
CA GLU A 54 -21.78 2.45 1.24
C GLU A 54 -21.15 3.06 -0.02
N ALA A 55 -21.26 4.38 -0.20
CA ALA A 55 -20.67 5.10 -1.33
C ALA A 55 -19.14 4.96 -1.39
N ASP A 56 -18.46 5.01 -0.25
CA ASP A 56 -17.00 4.86 -0.19
C ASP A 56 -16.56 3.42 -0.53
N ILE A 57 -17.35 2.42 -0.15
CA ILE A 57 -17.11 1.01 -0.50
C ILE A 57 -17.34 0.80 -1.99
N ASP A 58 -18.40 1.39 -2.54
CA ASP A 58 -18.73 1.33 -3.97
C ASP A 58 -17.63 1.98 -4.82
N GLU A 59 -17.07 3.10 -4.37
CA GLU A 59 -15.95 3.77 -5.03
C GLU A 59 -14.69 2.88 -5.04
N LEU A 60 -14.34 2.24 -3.91
CA LEU A 60 -13.22 1.29 -3.86
C LEU A 60 -13.44 0.07 -4.75
N LEU A 61 -14.68 -0.40 -4.88
CA LEU A 61 -15.04 -1.54 -5.73
C LEU A 61 -14.95 -1.15 -7.22
N THR A 62 -15.51 0.00 -7.59
CA THR A 62 -15.46 0.58 -8.93
C THR A 62 -14.03 0.84 -9.39
N GLN A 63 -13.17 1.32 -8.49
CA GLN A 63 -11.76 1.57 -8.77
C GLN A 63 -10.88 0.30 -8.65
N GLN A 64 -11.49 -0.87 -8.37
CA GLN A 64 -10.84 -2.18 -8.25
C GLN A 64 -9.76 -2.28 -7.14
N PHE A 65 -9.87 -1.48 -6.08
CA PHE A 65 -8.97 -1.59 -4.93
C PHE A 65 -9.41 -2.68 -3.95
N ILE A 66 -10.70 -3.05 -3.97
CA ILE A 66 -11.26 -4.16 -3.19
C ILE A 66 -12.03 -5.10 -4.11
N VAL A 67 -12.15 -6.35 -3.70
CA VAL A 67 -12.90 -7.39 -4.41
C VAL A 67 -13.88 -8.07 -3.46
N LEU A 68 -15.03 -8.47 -4.00
CA LEU A 68 -16.00 -9.27 -3.27
C LEU A 68 -15.56 -10.74 -3.32
N VAL A 69 -15.17 -11.31 -2.18
CA VAL A 69 -14.65 -12.69 -2.08
C VAL A 69 -15.70 -13.70 -1.62
N GLY A 70 -16.88 -13.25 -1.21
CA GLY A 70 -17.97 -14.14 -0.84
C GLY A 70 -19.31 -13.43 -0.71
N GLY A 71 -20.40 -14.14 -1.02
CA GLY A 71 -21.77 -13.78 -0.64
C GLY A 71 -22.48 -12.70 -1.46
N GLY A 72 -21.97 -12.27 -2.61
CA GLY A 72 -22.71 -11.40 -3.55
C GLY A 72 -22.84 -12.04 -4.94
N PRO A 73 -23.66 -11.45 -5.83
CA PRO A 73 -23.90 -11.99 -7.16
C PRO A 73 -22.56 -12.04 -7.91
N ALA A 74 -22.23 -13.22 -8.42
CA ALA A 74 -21.10 -13.45 -9.30
C ALA A 74 -21.21 -12.50 -10.49
N VAL A 75 -20.50 -11.38 -10.44
CA VAL A 75 -20.16 -10.61 -11.63
C VAL A 75 -18.76 -11.09 -12.01
N ASP A 76 -18.76 -12.14 -12.83
CA ASP A 76 -17.68 -12.46 -13.74
C ASP A 76 -17.33 -11.20 -14.54
N ASP A 77 -16.35 -10.44 -14.07
CA ASP A 77 -15.56 -9.57 -14.93
C ASP A 77 -14.11 -9.64 -14.46
N ALA A 78 -13.51 -10.78 -14.78
CA ALA A 78 -12.07 -10.90 -14.87
C ALA A 78 -11.66 -10.47 -16.28
N PRO A 79 -10.76 -9.48 -16.40
CA PRO A 79 -9.63 -9.63 -17.27
C PRO A 79 -8.45 -9.93 -16.37
N GLU A 80 -8.08 -11.21 -16.36
CA GLU A 80 -6.72 -11.67 -16.49
C GLU A 80 -5.67 -10.55 -16.54
N HIS A 81 -5.11 -10.19 -15.39
CA HIS A 81 -3.71 -9.74 -15.32
C HIS A 81 -2.94 -10.82 -14.59
N ALA A 82 -2.73 -11.90 -15.33
CA ALA A 82 -1.70 -12.86 -15.06
C ALA A 82 -0.35 -12.16 -14.92
N SER A 83 0.29 -12.40 -13.78
CA SER A 83 1.69 -12.76 -13.67
C SER A 83 2.72 -11.80 -14.29
N ALA A 84 3.31 -10.94 -13.45
CA ALA A 84 4.73 -10.61 -13.59
C ALA A 84 5.34 -10.17 -12.26
N ALA A 85 5.85 -11.15 -11.49
CA ALA A 85 7.03 -10.93 -10.67
C ALA A 85 8.22 -11.63 -11.35
N PRO A 86 9.49 -11.22 -11.12
CA PRO A 86 9.95 -10.04 -10.39
C PRO A 86 10.88 -9.18 -11.25
N ARG A 87 10.66 -7.87 -11.31
CA ARG A 87 11.70 -6.94 -11.79
C ARG A 87 11.91 -5.88 -10.75
N LEU A 88 12.85 -6.16 -9.84
CA LEU A 88 13.57 -5.14 -9.08
C LEU A 88 13.92 -3.98 -10.04
N PRO A 89 13.44 -2.74 -9.82
CA PRO A 89 14.05 -1.62 -10.49
C PRO A 89 15.48 -1.49 -9.96
N ALA A 90 16.44 -1.56 -10.88
CA ALA A 90 17.88 -1.39 -10.64
C ALA A 90 18.25 -0.09 -9.89
N SER A 91 17.30 0.82 -9.67
CA SER A 91 17.47 2.07 -8.93
C SER A 91 17.44 1.95 -7.40
N ALA A 92 16.98 0.83 -6.81
CA ALA A 92 17.02 0.67 -5.34
C ALA A 92 18.44 0.31 -4.84
N ARG A 93 19.20 -0.46 -5.62
CA ARG A 93 20.57 -0.88 -5.26
C ARG A 93 21.58 0.26 -5.36
N ALA A 94 21.36 1.23 -6.25
CA ALA A 94 22.19 2.43 -6.39
C ALA A 94 22.07 3.39 -5.19
N ARG A 95 20.90 3.48 -4.55
CA ARG A 95 20.68 4.39 -3.41
C ARG A 95 21.29 3.88 -2.10
N MET A 96 21.43 2.56 -1.93
CA MET A 96 22.01 1.98 -0.71
C MET A 96 23.55 2.05 -0.69
N LEU A 97 24.22 2.02 -1.85
CA LEU A 97 25.67 2.14 -1.99
C LEU A 97 26.19 3.59 -1.95
N ALA A 98 25.33 4.58 -2.20
CA ALA A 98 25.71 6.00 -2.11
C ALA A 98 25.82 6.48 -0.65
N ARG A 99 25.06 5.88 0.28
CA ARG A 99 25.01 6.33 1.68
C ARG A 99 26.23 5.92 2.51
N THR A 100 26.97 4.89 2.11
CA THR A 100 28.17 4.43 2.83
C THR A 100 29.46 5.17 2.42
N ARG A 101 29.45 5.90 1.30
CA ARG A 101 30.62 6.67 0.83
C ARG A 101 30.86 7.97 1.61
N ASP A 102 29.80 8.60 2.12
CA ASP A 102 29.90 9.92 2.76
C ASP A 102 30.57 9.88 4.14
N LEU A 103 30.37 8.79 4.89
CA LEU A 103 30.96 8.60 6.23
C LEU A 103 32.45 8.22 6.21
N ALA A 104 32.97 7.67 5.11
CA ALA A 104 34.38 7.30 4.97
C ALA A 104 35.27 8.51 4.64
N ALA A 105 34.74 9.54 3.97
CA ALA A 105 35.49 10.75 3.62
C ALA A 105 35.81 11.59 4.87
N ARG A 106 34.86 11.72 5.81
CA ARG A 106 35.02 12.54 7.01
C ARG A 106 36.07 12.03 8.02
N ARG A 107 36.43 10.74 7.98
CA ARG A 107 37.49 10.17 8.86
C ARG A 107 38.91 10.50 8.42
N ARG A 108 39.14 10.88 7.16
CA ARG A 108 40.48 11.25 6.68
C ARG A 108 40.85 12.69 7.02
N GLU A 109 39.90 13.61 7.06
CA GLU A 109 40.17 15.01 7.41
C GLU A 109 40.52 15.20 8.90
N SER A 110 39.93 14.42 9.81
CA SER A 110 40.25 14.52 11.25
C SER A 110 41.62 13.96 11.62
N ALA A 111 42.22 13.11 10.78
CA ALA A 111 43.55 12.55 11.02
C ALA A 111 44.69 13.51 10.62
N GLN A 112 44.40 14.50 9.77
CA GLN A 112 45.41 15.42 9.24
C GLN A 112 45.56 16.69 10.09
N ALA A 113 44.62 16.99 10.98
CA ALA A 113 44.66 18.14 11.89
C ALA A 113 45.49 17.91 13.18
N GLY A 114 45.99 16.69 13.42
CA GLY A 114 46.75 16.34 14.63
C GLY A 114 48.27 16.22 14.45
N ALA A 115 48.81 16.43 13.25
CA ALA A 115 50.23 16.16 12.93
C ALA A 115 51.03 17.41 12.51
N SER A 116 50.55 18.62 12.82
CA SER A 116 51.28 19.86 12.51
C SER A 116 51.04 20.91 13.61
N ALA A 117 51.47 20.59 14.83
CA ALA A 117 51.75 21.55 15.88
C ALA A 117 52.63 20.89 16.95
N GLU A 118 53.83 20.48 16.55
CA GLU A 118 54.98 20.44 17.46
C GLU A 118 56.23 20.89 16.68
#